data_AF-A0A353DGT5-F1
#
_entry.id   AF-A0A353DGT5-F1
#
_cell.length_a   1.000
_cell.length_b   1.000
_cell.length_c   1.000
_cell.angle_alpha   90.00
_cell.angle_beta   90.00
_cell.angle_gamma   90.00
#
_symmetry.space_group_name_H-M   'P 1'
#
loop_
_entity.id
_entity.type
_entity.pdbx_description
1 polymer ?
#
loop_
_entity_poly.entity_id
_entity_poly.type
_entity_poly.pdbx_seq_one_letter_code
_entity_poly.pdbx_strand_id
1 'polypeptide(L)' 'TDDPTNLTKWQFPSTALNDDELLLVFASDKDRAVSGSELHTNFKLSSGGEYLALIEPDGVTIHDEFGPPYPPQYVGNSY' A
#
# COMPACT_ATOMS: atom_id res chain seq x y z
N THR A 1 3.67 1.70 2.95
CA THR A 1 3.78 3.12 3.37
C THR A 1 3.92 4.00 2.14
N ASP A 2 3.46 5.25 2.20
CA ASP A 2 3.78 6.34 1.25
C ASP A 2 4.87 7.30 1.79
N ASP A 3 5.42 7.03 2.98
CA ASP A 3 6.40 7.88 3.65
C ASP A 3 7.69 7.08 3.95
N PRO A 4 8.84 7.40 3.31
CA PRO A 4 10.09 6.67 3.54
C PRO A 4 10.65 6.89 4.94
N THR A 5 10.16 7.88 5.69
CA THR A 5 10.55 8.14 7.08
C THR A 5 9.66 7.42 8.10
N ASN A 6 8.56 6.82 7.64
CA ASN A 6 7.63 6.04 8.47
C ASN A 6 7.24 4.73 7.75
N LEU A 7 8.08 3.71 7.87
CA LEU A 7 7.90 2.44 7.16
C LEU A 7 6.63 1.68 7.58
N THR A 8 6.21 1.83 8.84
CA THR A 8 5.05 1.14 9.40
C THR A 8 3.79 2.02 9.46
N LYS A 9 3.69 3.05 8.61
CA LYS A 9 2.59 4.04 8.63
C LYS A 9 1.20 3.42 8.56
N TRP A 10 1.05 2.33 7.81
CA TRP A 10 -0.15 1.49 7.77
C TRP A 10 0.25 0.03 7.68
N GLN A 11 -0.45 -0.84 8.42
CA GLN A 11 -0.15 -2.27 8.50
C GLN A 11 -1.36 -3.10 8.08
N PHE A 12 -1.11 -4.21 7.38
CA PHE A 12 -2.16 -5.15 7.04
C PHE A 12 -2.77 -5.75 8.32
N PRO A 13 -4.09 -5.99 8.35
CA PRO A 13 -4.67 -6.83 9.38
C PRO A 13 -4.15 -8.26 9.23
N SER A 14 -4.30 -9.05 10.30
CA SER A 14 -4.04 -10.49 10.24
C SER A 14 -4.96 -11.15 9.20
N THR A 15 -4.41 -11.44 8.03
CA THR A 15 -5.10 -12.05 6.89
C THR A 15 -4.21 -13.14 6.32
N ALA A 16 -4.78 -14.31 6.06
CA ALA A 16 -4.10 -15.36 5.32
C ALA A 16 -4.38 -15.16 3.83
N LEU A 17 -3.34 -15.23 3.00
CA LEU A 17 -3.46 -15.28 1.55
C LEU A 17 -2.92 -16.64 1.10
N ASN A 18 -3.74 -17.38 0.37
CA ASN A 18 -3.32 -18.64 -0.24
C ASN A 18 -2.59 -18.38 -1.56
N ASP A 19 -2.04 -19.45 -2.14
CA ASP A 19 -1.45 -19.39 -3.47
C ASP A 19 -2.47 -18.87 -4.50
N ASP A 20 -2.01 -18.02 -5.42
CA ASP A 20 -2.81 -17.32 -6.44
C ASP A 20 -3.91 -16.36 -5.90
N GLU A 21 -3.93 -16.08 -4.59
CA GLU A 21 -4.86 -15.11 -4.00
C GLU A 21 -4.32 -13.67 -4.09
N LEU A 22 -5.23 -12.72 -4.34
CA LEU A 22 -4.90 -11.29 -4.39
C LEU A 22 -5.64 -10.54 -3.28
N LEU A 23 -4.95 -9.60 -2.63
CA LEU A 23 -5.53 -8.70 -1.63
C LEU A 23 -5.64 -7.29 -2.19
N LEU A 24 -6.85 -6.75 -2.26
CA LEU A 24 -7.08 -5.37 -2.66
C LEU A 24 -7.01 -4.43 -1.45
N VAL A 25 -6.18 -3.40 -1.55
CA VAL A 25 -6.08 -2.31 -0.56
C VAL A 25 -6.27 -0.97 -1.24
N PHE A 26 -7.19 -0.15 -0.73
CA PHE A 26 -7.46 1.18 -1.24
C PHE A 26 -6.61 2.23 -0.51
N ALA A 27 -5.76 2.95 -1.22
CA ALA A 27 -5.06 4.11 -0.67
C ALA A 27 -5.98 5.34 -0.65
N SER A 28 -6.90 5.40 0.32
CA SER A 28 -7.98 6.38 0.33
C SER A 28 -8.10 7.22 1.61
N ASP A 29 -7.15 7.10 2.54
CA ASP A 29 -7.13 7.87 3.80
C ASP A 29 -8.37 7.64 4.69
N LYS A 30 -8.99 6.45 4.60
CA LYS A 30 -10.16 6.09 5.44
C LYS A 30 -9.80 5.26 6.66
N ASP A 31 -8.57 4.74 6.70
CA ASP A 31 -7.99 3.95 7.80
C ASP A 31 -8.90 2.79 8.26
N ARG A 32 -9.06 1.79 7.40
CA ARG A 32 -9.86 0.59 7.65
C ARG A 32 -8.99 -0.64 7.46
N ALA A 33 -8.66 -1.31 8.55
CA ALA A 33 -7.82 -2.50 8.56
C ALA A 33 -8.52 -3.65 9.32
N VAL A 34 -9.71 -4.03 8.84
CA VAL A 34 -10.45 -5.18 9.41
C VAL A 34 -10.39 -6.33 8.42
N SER A 35 -9.88 -7.48 8.87
CA SER A 35 -9.78 -8.68 8.04
C SER A 35 -11.15 -9.10 7.48
N GLY A 36 -11.20 -9.49 6.21
CA GLY A 36 -12.42 -9.85 5.50
C GLY A 36 -13.32 -8.68 5.06
N SER A 37 -12.91 -7.43 5.28
CA SER A 37 -13.59 -6.21 4.80
C SER A 37 -12.75 -5.46 3.78
N GLU A 38 -13.33 -4.46 3.11
CA GLU A 38 -12.56 -3.54 2.26
C GLU A 38 -11.48 -2.83 3.09
N LEU A 39 -10.23 -2.99 2.65
CA LEU A 39 -9.07 -2.40 3.32
C LEU A 39 -8.80 -1.01 2.77
N HIS A 40 -8.63 -0.04 3.65
CA HIS A 40 -8.27 1.31 3.30
C HIS A 40 -7.08 1.77 4.13
N THR A 41 -6.06 2.32 3.49
CA THR A 41 -4.92 2.89 4.22
C THR A 41 -5.31 4.19 4.91
N ASN A 42 -4.45 4.65 5.82
CA ASN A 42 -4.52 5.98 6.47
C ASN A 42 -3.75 7.05 5.67
N PHE A 43 -3.57 6.81 4.38
CA PHE A 43 -2.97 7.75 3.44
C PHE A 43 -3.67 7.61 2.08
N LYS A 44 -3.39 8.53 1.17
CA LYS A 44 -3.91 8.45 -0.20
C LYS A 44 -2.80 8.73 -1.18
N LEU A 45 -2.92 8.15 -2.37
CA LEU A 45 -1.93 8.31 -3.41
C LEU A 45 -2.23 9.49 -4.33
N SER A 46 -1.18 10.23 -4.67
CA SER A 46 -1.13 11.32 -5.62
C SER A 46 -1.16 10.76 -7.03
N SER A 47 -2.01 11.35 -7.88
CA SER A 47 -2.06 11.01 -9.30
C SER A 47 -0.76 11.39 -10.04
N GLY A 48 0.03 12.31 -9.48
CA GLY A 48 1.31 12.75 -10.06
C GLY A 48 2.48 11.80 -9.79
N GLY A 49 2.28 10.74 -8.99
CA GLY A 49 3.37 9.90 -8.50
C GLY A 49 3.89 10.35 -7.14
N GLU A 50 4.26 9.40 -6.29
CA GLU A 50 5.00 9.62 -5.05
C GLU A 50 5.81 8.37 -4.65
N TYR A 51 6.30 8.32 -3.42
CA TYR A 51 6.94 7.13 -2.88
C TYR A 51 5.88 6.13 -2.44
N LEU A 52 6.08 4.85 -2.72
CA LEU A 52 5.24 3.78 -2.20
C LEU A 52 6.11 2.55 -1.94
N ALA A 53 5.98 1.94 -0.78
CA ALA A 53 6.71 0.72 -0.45
C ALA A 53 5.87 -0.29 0.32
N LEU A 54 6.13 -1.57 0.03
CA LEU A 54 5.69 -2.73 0.79
C LEU A 54 6.82 -3.17 1.72
N ILE A 55 6.51 -3.29 3.01
CA ILE A 55 7.49 -3.57 4.07
C ILE A 55 7.18 -4.95 4.66
N GLU A 56 8.23 -5.74 4.88
CA GLU A 56 8.13 -7.05 5.53
C GLU A 56 7.59 -6.94 6.97
N PRO A 57 7.13 -8.06 7.56
CA PRO A 57 6.61 -8.07 8.94
C PRO A 57 7.60 -7.61 10.02
N ASP A 58 8.90 -7.57 9.74
CA ASP A 58 9.93 -7.06 10.66
C ASP A 58 9.87 -5.52 10.82
N GLY A 59 9.11 -4.83 9.97
CA GLY A 59 8.88 -3.39 10.00
C GLY A 59 10.05 -2.55 9.49
N VAL A 60 11.10 -3.17 8.96
CA VAL A 60 12.33 -2.47 8.52
C VAL A 60 12.82 -2.91 7.14
N THR A 61 12.55 -4.15 6.74
CA THR A 61 12.96 -4.66 5.43
C THR A 61 11.96 -4.22 4.36
N ILE A 62 12.45 -3.51 3.36
CA ILE A 62 11.66 -3.16 2.18
C ILE A 62 11.56 -4.41 1.30
N HIS A 63 10.34 -4.93 1.12
CA HIS A 63 10.09 -6.04 0.20
C HIS A 63 10.09 -5.53 -1.23
N ASP A 64 9.31 -4.46 -1.47
CA ASP A 64 9.19 -3.81 -2.77
C ASP A 64 9.02 -2.31 -2.58
N GLU A 65 9.56 -1.53 -3.51
CA GLU A 65 9.47 -0.07 -3.47
C GLU A 65 9.37 0.56 -4.84
N PHE A 66 8.67 1.69 -4.86
CA PHE A 66 8.61 2.61 -5.98
C PHE A 66 9.15 3.96 -5.53
N GLY A 67 10.33 4.34 -6.03
CA GLY A 67 11.00 5.59 -5.62
C GLY A 67 11.95 6.20 -6.67
N PRO A 68 12.05 7.54 -6.77
CA PRO A 68 10.96 8.51 -6.76
C PRO A 68 10.73 9.14 -8.15
N PRO A 69 9.47 9.35 -8.59
CA PRO A 69 8.20 8.74 -8.13
C PRO A 69 7.79 7.53 -9.00
N TYR A 70 6.81 6.75 -8.54
CA TYR A 70 6.08 5.88 -9.48
C TYR A 70 5.45 6.72 -10.61
N PRO A 71 5.27 6.16 -11.82
CA PRO A 71 4.76 6.94 -12.95
C PRO A 71 3.38 7.56 -12.69
N PRO A 72 3.11 8.75 -13.26
CA PRO A 72 1.80 9.39 -13.18
C PRO A 72 0.66 8.45 -13.59
N GLN A 73 -0.44 8.51 -12.85
CA GLN A 73 -1.61 7.67 -13.06
C GLN A 73 -2.63 8.43 -13.92
N TYR A 74 -3.02 7.83 -15.04
CA TYR A 74 -4.04 8.36 -15.94
C TYR A 74 -5.31 7.52 -15.83
N VAL A 75 -6.47 8.17 -15.91
CA VAL A 75 -7.76 7.47 -15.95
C VAL A 75 -7.75 6.42 -17.07
N GLY A 76 -8.14 5.18 -16.74
CA GLY A 76 -8.22 4.06 -17.67
C GLY A 76 -6.91 3.30 -17.91
N ASN A 77 -5.83 3.59 -17.18
CA ASN A 77 -4.58 2.84 -17.21
C ASN A 77 -4.28 2.25 -15.82
N SER A 78 -3.90 0.98 -15.77
CA SER A 78 -3.34 0.33 -14.58
C SER A 78 -2.00 -0.30 -14.95
N TYR A 79 -1.02 -0.17 -14.07
CA TYR A 79 0.32 -0.76 -14.19
C TYR A 79 0.43 -2.01 -13.32
#